data_AF-I3IEQ6-F1
#
_entry.id   AF-I3IEQ6-F1
#
_cell.length_a   1.000
_cell.length_b   1.000
_cell.length_c   1.000
_cell.angle_alpha   90.00
_cell.angle_beta   90.00
_cell.angle_gamma   90.00
#
_symmetry.space_group_name_H-M   'P 1'
#
loop_
_entity.id
_entity.type
_entity.pdbx_description
1 polymer ?
#
loop_
_entity_poly.entity_id
_entity_poly.type
_entity_poly.pdbx_seq_one_letter_code
_entity_poly.pdbx_strand_id
1 'polypeptide(L)'
;MLKTLKHNWFMLLFALPFAGVGIGLLLFSIIPNLYTWQQMKSWPQVQAQLLEANLSVNRGDDSNTYQATARYTYRYQMLDYTGERVAIMGGSDNIGDFQQQLAAQLSSALQNQQPVPAWVNPTDPTDAVLNRDLRWSMLGFKLIFVLVFGGVGIGLMLWTLLAKTGAINHPESTSKPWLGQQQWANREVTCNGKSGLWFLWGFTLIWNLISLPAVIAIPGELDKGNQLILMVLLFPLFGVIMLAWAINNTRSWRRFGQLRLMLDPYPGRLGGQVGGTLTLPLAYNSQQRFPVSLQCLRSYETGSGKNRSRRETVIWQTIGLAHTKPAPAGGTLLAVCFDVPADLPASETYSSDYRFWRLDLHADLPGVDLQRQFEIPVFATAEPAHTALPMSSQHPQLMDEREAQIEAVANIEQIPGGVRMHFPMLQNAGTNLTGLIVGVFFAGAGILMRLKSDAPAIMVWVFTLLGSLVTLICLKLLFTSLRVQLDHNGLISKRYWLGIPIGRNQIPRAEISNLQIATSYSTQSSKGHQEICKIIALTHSGKKIPVAINLQGRETAQLALEAIGSLSGYAIG
;
A
#
# COMPACT_ATOMS: atom_id res chain seq x y z
N MET A 1 -14.90 -29.31 -11.67
CA MET A 1 -15.75 -28.19 -11.21
C MET A 1 -15.98 -28.18 -9.70
N LEU A 2 -16.34 -29.31 -9.07
CA LEU A 2 -16.54 -29.36 -7.60
C LEU A 2 -15.25 -29.21 -6.75
N LYS A 3 -14.08 -29.62 -7.28
CA LYS A 3 -12.79 -29.51 -6.56
C LYS A 3 -12.24 -28.09 -6.48
N THR A 4 -12.58 -27.22 -7.45
CA THR A 4 -12.17 -25.81 -7.49
C THR A 4 -13.03 -24.92 -6.58
N LEU A 5 -14.30 -25.27 -6.38
CA LEU A 5 -15.22 -24.58 -5.47
C LEU A 5 -14.77 -24.66 -4.01
N LYS A 6 -14.22 -25.80 -3.55
CA LYS A 6 -13.78 -25.96 -2.16
C LYS A 6 -12.64 -25.02 -1.74
N HIS A 7 -11.77 -24.60 -2.65
CA HIS A 7 -10.62 -23.75 -2.34
C HIS A 7 -10.95 -22.25 -2.38
N ASN A 8 -11.97 -21.85 -3.16
CA ASN A 8 -12.32 -20.44 -3.39
C ASN A 8 -13.66 -20.01 -2.75
N TRP A 9 -14.35 -20.89 -2.02
CA TRP A 9 -15.65 -20.57 -1.40
C TRP A 9 -15.55 -19.38 -0.42
N PHE A 10 -14.44 -19.26 0.31
CA PHE A 10 -14.26 -18.12 1.22
C PHE A 10 -14.33 -16.77 0.48
N MET A 11 -13.67 -16.64 -0.67
CA MET A 11 -13.73 -15.41 -1.46
C MET A 11 -15.12 -15.16 -2.05
N LEU A 12 -15.82 -16.22 -2.49
CA LEU A 12 -17.19 -16.09 -2.98
C LEU A 12 -18.17 -15.65 -1.89
N LEU A 13 -18.07 -16.23 -0.68
CA LEU A 13 -18.87 -15.80 0.48
C LEU A 13 -18.52 -14.39 0.93
N PHE A 14 -17.25 -14.01 0.84
CA PHE A 14 -16.80 -12.65 1.14
C PHE A 14 -17.33 -11.62 0.14
N ALA A 15 -17.35 -11.94 -1.16
CA ALA A 15 -17.77 -11.02 -2.22
C ALA A 15 -19.31 -10.86 -2.31
N LEU A 16 -20.07 -11.88 -1.92
CA LEU A 16 -21.53 -11.92 -2.08
C LEU A 16 -22.28 -10.79 -1.35
N PRO A 17 -21.97 -10.44 -0.09
CA PRO A 17 -22.59 -9.28 0.57
C PRO A 17 -22.35 -7.95 -0.18
N PHE A 18 -21.15 -7.73 -0.71
CA PHE A 18 -20.82 -6.51 -1.45
C PHE A 18 -21.62 -6.42 -2.75
N ALA A 19 -21.68 -7.52 -3.52
CA ALA A 19 -22.51 -7.61 -4.71
C ALA A 19 -24.00 -7.39 -4.37
N GLY A 20 -24.46 -8.01 -3.28
CA GLY A 20 -25.84 -7.90 -2.79
C GLY A 20 -26.23 -6.46 -2.42
N VAL A 21 -25.36 -5.71 -1.73
CA VAL A 21 -25.60 -4.29 -1.41
C VAL A 21 -25.70 -3.45 -2.68
N GLY A 22 -24.77 -3.63 -3.64
CA GLY A 22 -24.78 -2.87 -4.89
C GLY A 22 -26.01 -3.17 -5.75
N ILE A 23 -26.34 -4.44 -5.95
CA ILE A 23 -27.52 -4.88 -6.70
C ILE A 23 -28.80 -4.44 -5.97
N GLY A 24 -28.85 -4.57 -4.64
CA GLY A 24 -29.99 -4.15 -3.84
C GLY A 24 -30.26 -2.65 -3.94
N LEU A 25 -29.23 -1.80 -3.81
CA LEU A 25 -29.38 -0.36 -4.02
C LEU A 25 -29.84 -0.03 -5.43
N LEU A 26 -29.33 -0.74 -6.45
CA LEU A 26 -29.75 -0.53 -7.83
C LEU A 26 -31.23 -0.90 -8.05
N LEU A 27 -31.63 -2.11 -7.63
CA LEU A 27 -32.97 -2.66 -7.87
C LEU A 27 -34.05 -2.05 -6.97
N PHE A 28 -33.75 -1.76 -5.71
CA PHE A 28 -34.74 -1.29 -4.73
C PHE A 28 -34.70 0.22 -4.48
N SER A 29 -33.63 0.92 -4.86
CA SER A 29 -33.54 2.38 -4.68
C SER A 29 -33.45 3.14 -6.00
N ILE A 30 -32.52 2.79 -6.89
CA ILE A 30 -32.25 3.62 -8.08
C ILE A 30 -33.30 3.42 -9.16
N ILE A 31 -33.50 2.17 -9.62
CA ILE A 31 -34.42 1.84 -10.70
C ILE A 31 -35.85 2.28 -10.39
N PRO A 32 -36.42 2.04 -9.19
CA PRO A 32 -37.77 2.47 -8.86
C PRO A 32 -37.92 4.00 -8.92
N ASN A 33 -36.97 4.75 -8.38
CA ASN A 33 -37.02 6.22 -8.42
C ASN A 33 -36.93 6.78 -9.85
N LEU A 34 -36.09 6.19 -10.71
CA LEU A 34 -35.99 6.58 -12.12
C LEU A 34 -37.25 6.22 -12.90
N TYR A 35 -37.83 5.06 -12.62
CA TYR A 35 -39.08 4.61 -13.22
C TYR A 35 -40.23 5.54 -12.83
N THR A 36 -40.39 5.85 -11.54
CA THR A 36 -41.41 6.78 -11.06
C THR A 36 -41.21 8.19 -11.62
N TRP A 37 -39.97 8.68 -11.68
CA TRP A 37 -39.66 9.97 -12.32
C TRP A 37 -40.06 9.99 -13.81
N GLN A 38 -39.83 8.90 -14.53
CA GLN A 38 -40.24 8.78 -15.93
C GLN A 38 -41.78 8.75 -16.08
N GLN A 39 -42.50 8.05 -15.20
CA GLN A 39 -43.96 8.04 -15.18
C GLN A 39 -44.55 9.42 -14.86
N MET A 40 -43.96 10.14 -13.91
CA MET A 40 -44.41 11.47 -13.48
C MET A 40 -44.29 12.55 -14.58
N LYS A 41 -43.62 12.26 -15.69
CA LYS A 41 -43.63 13.15 -16.86
C LYS A 41 -45.00 13.25 -17.52
N SER A 42 -45.82 12.20 -17.44
CA SER A 42 -47.17 12.17 -18.02
C SER A 42 -48.28 12.46 -17.00
N TRP A 43 -47.94 12.72 -15.73
CA TRP A 43 -48.93 12.99 -14.70
C TRP A 43 -49.52 14.40 -14.86
N PRO A 44 -50.86 14.56 -14.88
CA PRO A 44 -51.49 15.86 -14.91
C PRO A 44 -51.18 16.67 -13.65
N GLN A 45 -51.01 17.96 -13.83
CA GLN A 45 -50.79 18.92 -12.74
C GLN A 45 -52.14 19.47 -12.25
N VAL A 46 -52.37 19.43 -10.94
CA VAL A 46 -53.52 20.03 -10.25
C VAL A 46 -53.05 20.98 -9.16
N GLN A 47 -53.96 21.82 -8.66
CA GLN A 47 -53.68 22.66 -7.49
C GLN A 47 -54.03 21.89 -6.21
N ALA A 48 -53.09 21.84 -5.28
CA ALA A 48 -53.26 21.24 -3.96
C ALA A 48 -53.24 22.31 -2.87
N GLN A 49 -54.07 22.14 -1.84
CA GLN A 49 -54.04 22.93 -0.63
C GLN A 49 -53.27 22.19 0.47
N LEU A 50 -52.27 22.85 1.04
CA LEU A 50 -51.50 22.30 2.15
C LEU A 50 -52.33 22.32 3.44
N LEU A 51 -52.35 21.20 4.13
CA LEU A 51 -52.92 21.03 5.46
C LEU A 51 -51.82 21.14 6.54
N GLU A 52 -50.63 20.65 6.22
CA GLU A 52 -49.46 20.65 7.10
C GLU A 52 -48.18 20.67 6.26
N ALA A 53 -47.14 21.36 6.73
CA ALA A 53 -45.82 21.40 6.11
C ALA A 53 -44.75 21.65 7.17
N ASN A 54 -43.83 20.70 7.35
CA ASN A 54 -42.82 20.71 8.40
C ASN A 54 -41.45 20.24 7.88
N LEU A 55 -40.40 20.66 8.58
CA LEU A 55 -39.05 20.11 8.44
C LEU A 55 -38.76 19.22 9.65
N SER A 56 -38.78 17.90 9.46
CA SER A 56 -38.36 16.97 10.49
C SER A 56 -36.83 16.95 10.56
N VAL A 57 -36.28 17.15 11.77
CA VAL A 57 -34.83 17.18 12.01
C VAL A 57 -34.49 16.07 13.01
N ASN A 58 -33.81 15.04 12.52
CA ASN A 58 -33.26 13.99 13.35
C ASN A 58 -31.83 14.38 13.73
N ARG A 59 -31.63 14.76 15.00
CA ARG A 59 -30.31 15.11 15.54
C ARG A 59 -29.58 13.83 15.94
N GLY A 60 -28.45 13.56 15.31
CA GLY A 60 -27.54 12.47 15.67
C GLY A 60 -26.22 13.01 16.20
N ASP A 61 -25.46 12.16 16.90
CA ASP A 61 -24.17 12.52 17.51
C ASP A 61 -23.13 13.00 16.47
N ASP A 62 -23.20 12.48 15.23
CA ASP A 62 -22.24 12.82 14.17
C ASP A 62 -22.78 13.82 13.14
N SER A 63 -24.08 13.80 12.84
CA SER A 63 -24.71 14.76 11.91
C SER A 63 -26.23 14.78 12.04
N ASN A 64 -26.85 15.92 11.70
CA ASN A 64 -28.30 16.05 11.60
C ASN A 64 -28.78 15.54 10.24
N THR A 65 -29.90 14.81 10.22
CA THR A 65 -30.62 14.49 8.98
C THR A 65 -31.96 15.21 8.94
N TYR A 66 -32.37 15.57 7.73
CA TYR A 66 -33.49 16.45 7.45
C TYR A 66 -34.50 15.75 6.55
N GLN A 67 -35.78 15.96 6.79
CA GLN A 67 -36.86 15.44 5.95
C GLN A 67 -37.96 16.49 5.81
N ALA A 68 -38.26 16.89 4.58
CA ALA A 68 -39.45 17.67 4.28
C ALA A 68 -40.69 16.76 4.36
N THR A 69 -41.66 17.12 5.19
CA THR A 69 -42.95 16.44 5.31
C THR A 69 -44.07 17.43 5.05
N ALA A 70 -45.12 16.99 4.36
CA ALA A 70 -46.31 17.79 4.14
C ALA A 70 -47.51 16.87 3.94
N ARG A 71 -48.69 17.37 4.32
CA ARG A 71 -49.98 16.73 4.06
C ARG A 71 -50.85 17.73 3.33
N TYR A 72 -51.52 17.29 2.27
CA TYR A 72 -52.24 18.19 1.36
C TYR A 72 -53.49 17.51 0.79
N THR A 73 -54.46 18.34 0.39
CA THR A 73 -55.66 17.89 -0.31
C THR A 73 -55.69 18.45 -1.73
N TYR A 74 -56.21 17.67 -2.67
CA TYR A 74 -56.33 18.05 -4.07
C TYR A 74 -57.57 17.43 -4.67
N ARG A 75 -58.09 18.06 -5.73
CA ARG A 75 -59.26 17.59 -6.45
C ARG A 75 -58.88 17.08 -7.83
N TYR A 76 -59.29 15.85 -8.15
CA TYR A 76 -59.07 15.23 -9.45
C TYR A 76 -60.34 14.53 -9.91
N GLN A 77 -60.79 14.80 -11.13
CA GLN A 77 -62.04 14.26 -11.69
C GLN A 77 -63.26 14.45 -10.75
N MET A 78 -63.37 15.61 -10.13
CA MET A 78 -64.40 16.01 -9.16
C MET A 78 -64.40 15.28 -7.80
N LEU A 79 -63.45 14.37 -7.56
CA LEU A 79 -63.24 13.69 -6.28
C LEU A 79 -62.10 14.37 -5.50
N ASP A 80 -62.28 14.48 -4.19
CA ASP A 80 -61.27 15.04 -3.29
C ASP A 80 -60.39 13.92 -2.73
N TYR A 81 -59.08 14.14 -2.79
CA TYR A 81 -58.06 13.21 -2.33
C TYR A 81 -57.13 13.89 -1.32
N THR A 82 -56.40 13.08 -0.56
CA THR A 82 -55.37 13.54 0.38
C THR A 82 -54.06 12.82 0.08
N GLY A 83 -52.96 13.55 0.05
CA GLY A 83 -51.62 13.04 -0.17
C GLY A 83 -50.63 13.50 0.89
N GLU A 84 -49.58 12.71 1.10
CA GLU A 84 -48.48 13.00 2.03
C GLU A 84 -47.11 12.99 1.34
N ARG A 85 -47.05 12.50 0.10
CA ARG A 85 -45.81 12.35 -0.62
C ARG A 85 -45.35 13.71 -1.16
N VAL A 86 -44.23 14.17 -0.63
CA VAL A 86 -43.68 15.49 -0.95
C VAL A 86 -42.74 15.44 -2.16
N ALA A 87 -41.91 14.41 -2.27
CA ALA A 87 -40.91 14.27 -3.32
C ALA A 87 -40.77 12.81 -3.80
N ILE A 88 -40.12 12.62 -4.95
CA ILE A 88 -39.81 11.28 -5.50
C ILE A 88 -38.93 10.49 -4.54
N MET A 89 -37.80 11.10 -4.14
CA MET A 89 -36.85 10.53 -3.19
C MET A 89 -37.06 11.14 -1.79
N GLY A 90 -38.00 10.55 -1.05
CA GLY A 90 -38.28 10.91 0.35
C GLY A 90 -37.31 10.28 1.35
N GLY A 91 -37.64 10.41 2.64
CA GLY A 91 -36.83 9.97 3.77
C GLY A 91 -35.90 11.07 4.28
N SER A 92 -35.30 10.83 5.46
CA SER A 92 -34.37 11.76 6.09
C SER A 92 -32.97 11.61 5.52
N ASP A 93 -32.33 12.72 5.16
CA ASP A 93 -30.95 12.74 4.68
C ASP A 93 -30.25 14.07 4.98
N ASN A 94 -28.95 14.11 4.76
CA ASN A 94 -28.10 15.31 4.89
C ASN A 94 -27.41 15.67 3.57
N ILE A 95 -27.98 15.25 2.43
CA ILE A 95 -27.36 15.38 1.11
C ILE A 95 -27.89 16.63 0.40
N GLY A 96 -27.07 17.68 0.44
CA GLY A 96 -27.41 19.00 -0.08
C GLY A 96 -28.40 19.73 0.82
N ASP A 97 -29.11 20.70 0.25
CA ASP A 97 -30.07 21.58 0.92
C ASP A 97 -31.53 21.37 0.45
N PHE A 98 -31.77 20.34 -0.38
CA PHE A 98 -33.08 20.04 -0.98
C PHE A 98 -34.20 19.95 0.06
N GLN A 99 -33.98 19.24 1.16
CA GLN A 99 -35.02 19.00 2.18
C GLN A 99 -35.40 20.32 2.88
N GLN A 100 -34.41 21.13 3.20
CA GLN A 100 -34.58 22.43 3.85
C GLN A 100 -35.26 23.42 2.92
N GLN A 101 -34.83 23.50 1.66
CA GLN A 101 -35.44 24.38 0.65
C GLN A 101 -36.90 23.99 0.38
N LEU A 102 -37.18 22.70 0.19
CA LEU A 102 -38.54 22.22 -0.08
C LEU A 102 -39.46 22.44 1.12
N ALA A 103 -39.00 22.17 2.35
CA ALA A 103 -39.78 22.44 3.55
C ALA A 103 -40.00 23.96 3.77
N ALA A 104 -39.02 24.80 3.46
CA ALA A 104 -39.17 26.26 3.53
C ALA A 104 -40.19 26.77 2.50
N GLN A 105 -40.15 26.24 1.27
CA GLN A 105 -41.12 26.58 0.22
C GLN A 105 -42.55 26.18 0.62
N LEU A 106 -42.73 24.96 1.13
CA LEU A 106 -44.04 24.45 1.52
C LEU A 106 -44.58 25.14 2.79
N SER A 107 -43.74 25.40 3.79
CA SER A 107 -44.16 26.11 4.99
C SER A 107 -44.56 27.56 4.68
N SER A 108 -43.82 28.24 3.78
CA SER A 108 -44.21 29.57 3.28
C SER A 108 -45.55 29.54 2.52
N ALA A 109 -45.76 28.54 1.65
CA ALA A 109 -47.03 28.40 0.93
C ALA A 109 -48.21 28.13 1.89
N LEU A 110 -48.01 27.31 2.92
CA LEU A 110 -49.01 27.04 3.96
C LEU A 110 -49.36 28.30 4.75
N GLN A 111 -48.36 29.07 5.20
CA GLN A 111 -48.58 30.32 5.95
C GLN A 111 -49.36 31.36 5.14
N ASN A 112 -49.10 31.42 3.83
CA ASN A 112 -49.76 32.36 2.93
C ASN A 112 -51.07 31.82 2.32
N GLN A 113 -51.52 30.63 2.71
CA GLN A 113 -52.69 29.92 2.15
C GLN A 113 -52.65 29.81 0.61
N GLN A 114 -51.44 29.71 0.06
CA GLN A 114 -51.23 29.63 -1.38
C GLN A 114 -51.34 28.17 -1.86
N PRO A 115 -52.13 27.89 -2.92
CA PRO A 115 -52.16 26.57 -3.51
C PRO A 115 -50.79 26.23 -4.12
N VAL A 116 -50.38 24.97 -4.00
CA VAL A 116 -49.14 24.43 -4.57
C VAL A 116 -49.44 23.43 -5.68
N PRO A 117 -48.57 23.32 -6.70
CA PRO A 117 -48.75 22.31 -7.73
C PRO A 117 -48.59 20.90 -7.15
N ALA A 118 -49.49 20.00 -7.52
CA ALA A 118 -49.35 18.57 -7.29
C ALA A 118 -49.51 17.81 -8.62
N TRP A 119 -48.70 16.78 -8.82
CA TRP A 119 -48.83 15.89 -9.97
C TRP A 119 -49.53 14.62 -9.50
N VAL A 120 -50.65 14.27 -10.16
CA VAL A 120 -51.51 13.15 -9.76
C VAL A 120 -51.31 11.99 -10.73
N ASN A 121 -51.19 10.78 -10.22
CA ASN A 121 -51.15 9.59 -11.05
C ASN A 121 -52.53 9.36 -11.69
N PRO A 122 -52.65 9.38 -13.03
CA PRO A 122 -53.95 9.23 -13.70
C PRO A 122 -54.51 7.81 -13.58
N THR A 123 -53.67 6.81 -13.30
CA THR A 123 -54.07 5.42 -13.12
C THR A 123 -54.42 5.07 -11.67
N ASP A 124 -53.88 5.82 -10.71
CA ASP A 124 -54.19 5.71 -9.28
C ASP A 124 -54.23 7.10 -8.65
N PRO A 125 -55.38 7.79 -8.67
CA PRO A 125 -55.50 9.16 -8.18
C PRO A 125 -55.15 9.37 -6.71
N THR A 126 -54.95 8.31 -5.92
CA THR A 126 -54.50 8.40 -4.53
C THR A 126 -52.99 8.66 -4.39
N ASP A 127 -52.20 8.41 -5.45
CA ASP A 127 -50.78 8.74 -5.51
C ASP A 127 -50.58 10.09 -6.20
N ALA A 128 -50.14 11.08 -5.43
CA ALA A 128 -49.75 12.39 -5.93
C ALA A 128 -48.40 12.81 -5.33
N VAL A 129 -47.73 13.77 -5.96
CA VAL A 129 -46.45 14.31 -5.47
C VAL A 129 -46.41 15.84 -5.62
N LEU A 130 -45.82 16.53 -4.62
CA LEU A 130 -45.66 17.99 -4.63
C LEU A 130 -44.39 18.48 -5.36
N ASN A 131 -43.36 17.64 -5.46
CA ASN A 131 -42.13 17.90 -6.19
C ASN A 131 -41.73 16.66 -7.00
N ARG A 132 -41.77 16.79 -8.33
CA ARG A 132 -41.41 15.72 -9.27
C ARG A 132 -39.97 15.80 -9.78
N ASP A 133 -39.14 16.69 -9.23
CA ASP A 133 -37.77 16.87 -9.69
C ASP A 133 -36.88 15.75 -9.18
N LEU A 134 -35.94 15.34 -10.04
CA LEU A 134 -34.98 14.32 -9.68
C LEU A 134 -33.82 14.94 -8.91
N ARG A 135 -33.56 14.41 -7.71
CA ARG A 135 -32.40 14.80 -6.90
C ARG A 135 -31.11 14.18 -7.47
N TRP A 136 -30.55 14.80 -8.50
CA TRP A 136 -29.35 14.30 -9.19
C TRP A 136 -28.14 14.11 -8.27
N SER A 137 -27.96 14.98 -7.27
CA SER A 137 -26.92 14.83 -6.23
C SER A 137 -27.09 13.54 -5.43
N MET A 138 -28.32 13.26 -4.98
CA MET A 138 -28.67 12.03 -4.25
C MET A 138 -28.52 10.78 -5.12
N LEU A 139 -28.92 10.87 -6.40
CA LEU A 139 -28.76 9.79 -7.36
C LEU A 139 -27.28 9.47 -7.59
N GLY A 140 -26.46 10.49 -7.85
CA GLY A 140 -25.02 10.34 -8.05
C GLY A 140 -24.33 9.75 -6.83
N PHE A 141 -24.70 10.21 -5.63
CA PHE A 141 -24.23 9.64 -4.38
C PHE A 141 -24.54 8.14 -4.29
N LYS A 142 -25.79 7.72 -4.52
CA LYS A 142 -26.17 6.30 -4.49
C LYS A 142 -25.46 5.46 -5.57
N LEU A 143 -25.27 6.02 -6.77
CA LEU A 143 -24.60 5.33 -7.88
C LEU A 143 -23.13 5.01 -7.56
N ILE A 144 -22.45 5.85 -6.79
CA ILE A 144 -21.08 5.56 -6.33
C ILE A 144 -21.05 4.27 -5.51
N PHE A 145 -22.01 4.07 -4.59
CA PHE A 145 -22.09 2.82 -3.82
C PHE A 145 -22.41 1.62 -4.70
N VAL A 146 -23.29 1.77 -5.69
CA VAL A 146 -23.59 0.68 -6.65
C VAL A 146 -22.35 0.29 -7.45
N LEU A 147 -21.60 1.27 -7.96
CA LEU A 147 -20.38 1.01 -8.74
C LEU A 147 -19.27 0.39 -7.89
N VAL A 148 -19.06 0.90 -6.68
CA VAL A 148 -18.02 0.40 -5.77
C VAL A 148 -18.38 -0.98 -5.25
N PHE A 149 -19.51 -1.11 -4.53
CA PHE A 149 -19.85 -2.36 -3.85
C PHE A 149 -20.32 -3.42 -4.85
N GLY A 150 -21.17 -3.04 -5.81
CA GLY A 150 -21.65 -3.93 -6.85
C GLY A 150 -20.53 -4.34 -7.82
N GLY A 151 -19.75 -3.37 -8.32
CA GLY A 151 -18.66 -3.65 -9.26
C GLY A 151 -17.55 -4.50 -8.66
N VAL A 152 -17.12 -4.21 -7.42
CA VAL A 152 -16.11 -5.03 -6.71
C VAL A 152 -16.66 -6.41 -6.40
N GLY A 153 -17.87 -6.51 -5.85
CA GLY A 153 -18.48 -7.78 -5.48
C GLY A 153 -18.63 -8.71 -6.69
N ILE A 154 -19.25 -8.21 -7.77
CA ILE A 154 -19.44 -8.98 -9.00
C ILE A 154 -18.09 -9.30 -9.66
N GLY A 155 -17.16 -8.34 -9.70
CA GLY A 155 -15.82 -8.54 -10.26
C GLY A 155 -15.03 -9.63 -9.55
N LEU A 156 -15.04 -9.65 -8.21
CA LEU A 156 -14.42 -10.72 -7.42
C LEU A 156 -15.10 -12.07 -7.63
N MET A 157 -16.43 -12.12 -7.74
CA MET A 157 -17.16 -13.36 -8.02
C MET A 157 -16.81 -13.90 -9.41
N LEU A 158 -16.82 -13.06 -10.45
CA LEU A 158 -16.44 -13.48 -11.80
C LEU A 158 -14.97 -13.92 -11.87
N TRP A 159 -14.06 -13.19 -11.22
CA TRP A 159 -12.65 -13.56 -11.19
C TRP A 159 -12.42 -14.91 -10.50
N THR A 160 -13.07 -15.16 -9.36
CA THR A 160 -12.95 -16.43 -8.63
C THR A 160 -13.55 -17.62 -9.39
N LEU A 161 -14.62 -17.41 -10.14
CA LEU A 161 -15.26 -18.44 -10.98
C LEU A 161 -14.45 -18.74 -12.26
N LEU A 162 -13.79 -17.73 -12.82
CA LEU A 162 -13.01 -17.84 -14.06
C LEU A 162 -11.52 -18.17 -13.82
N ALA A 163 -11.03 -18.06 -12.58
CA ALA A 163 -9.66 -18.39 -12.23
C ALA A 163 -9.39 -19.90 -12.40
N LYS A 164 -8.53 -20.26 -13.35
CA LYS A 164 -8.02 -21.63 -13.49
C LYS A 164 -7.00 -21.90 -12.38
N THR A 165 -7.26 -22.90 -11.53
CA THR A 165 -6.30 -23.41 -10.54
C THR A 165 -5.06 -23.98 -11.25
N GLY A 166 -3.89 -23.40 -10.98
CA GLY A 166 -2.60 -23.76 -11.59
C GLY A 166 -1.92 -25.03 -11.06
N ALA A 167 -2.68 -25.97 -10.46
CA ALA A 167 -2.12 -27.24 -10.01
C ALA A 167 -2.08 -28.22 -11.18
N ILE A 168 -0.91 -28.38 -11.79
CA ILE A 168 -0.65 -29.42 -12.80
C ILE A 168 -0.15 -30.65 -12.05
N ASN A 169 -0.93 -31.73 -12.07
CA ASN A 169 -0.45 -33.03 -11.60
C ASN A 169 0.45 -33.64 -12.68
N HIS A 170 1.73 -33.26 -12.70
CA HIS A 170 2.71 -33.88 -13.61
C HIS A 170 3.11 -35.26 -13.05
N PRO A 171 3.10 -36.35 -13.84
CA PRO A 171 3.40 -37.70 -13.36
C PRO A 171 4.82 -37.84 -12.78
N GLU A 172 5.76 -36.99 -13.19
CA GLU A 172 7.14 -36.95 -12.67
C GLU A 172 7.33 -36.04 -11.45
N SER A 173 6.27 -35.41 -10.91
CA SER A 173 6.38 -34.51 -9.75
C SER A 173 6.91 -35.18 -8.47
N THR A 174 6.80 -36.51 -8.38
CA THR A 174 7.35 -37.31 -7.27
C THR A 174 8.88 -37.33 -7.26
N SER A 175 9.53 -37.35 -8.43
CA SER A 175 10.99 -37.36 -8.54
C SER A 175 11.57 -35.97 -8.81
N LYS A 176 10.81 -35.08 -9.43
CA LYS A 176 11.18 -33.69 -9.72
C LYS A 176 10.12 -32.74 -9.14
N PRO A 177 10.24 -32.36 -7.85
CA PRO A 177 9.21 -31.61 -7.14
C PRO A 177 8.86 -30.25 -7.78
N TRP A 178 9.81 -29.62 -8.48
CA TRP A 178 9.56 -28.36 -9.18
C TRP A 178 8.58 -28.47 -10.35
N LEU A 179 8.48 -29.63 -11.01
CA LEU A 179 7.50 -29.87 -12.09
C LEU A 179 6.05 -29.89 -11.59
N GLY A 180 5.83 -30.02 -10.27
CA GLY A 180 4.50 -29.91 -9.66
C GLY A 180 3.95 -28.48 -9.66
N GLN A 181 4.77 -27.47 -9.96
CA GLN A 181 4.35 -26.08 -10.06
C GLN A 181 4.43 -25.60 -11.51
N GLN A 182 3.31 -25.09 -12.04
CA GLN A 182 3.23 -24.63 -13.43
C GLN A 182 4.28 -23.54 -13.77
N GLN A 183 4.60 -22.68 -12.79
CA GLN A 183 5.58 -21.61 -12.93
C GLN A 183 7.04 -22.09 -12.99
N TRP A 184 7.31 -23.32 -12.54
CA TRP A 184 8.63 -23.96 -12.55
C TRP A 184 8.64 -25.22 -13.41
N ALA A 185 7.69 -25.36 -14.34
CA ALA A 185 7.66 -26.49 -15.26
C ALA A 185 8.68 -26.32 -16.40
N ASN A 186 9.00 -25.07 -16.75
CA ASN A 186 9.96 -24.71 -17.80
C ASN A 186 11.19 -24.00 -17.21
N ARG A 187 12.30 -24.06 -17.95
CA ARG A 187 13.55 -23.29 -17.66
C ARG A 187 13.34 -21.78 -17.61
N GLU A 188 12.25 -21.31 -18.18
CA GLU A 188 11.91 -19.91 -18.29
C GLU A 188 10.99 -19.48 -17.14
N VAL A 189 11.48 -18.60 -16.28
CA VAL A 189 10.72 -17.99 -15.17
C VAL A 189 10.33 -16.57 -15.55
N THR A 190 9.04 -16.25 -15.42
CA THR A 190 8.56 -14.89 -15.70
C THR A 190 8.54 -14.02 -14.45
N CYS A 191 8.80 -12.73 -14.59
CA CYS A 191 8.73 -11.81 -13.46
C CYS A 191 7.30 -11.66 -12.90
N ASN A 192 7.20 -11.46 -11.58
CA ASN A 192 5.97 -11.06 -10.91
C ASN A 192 5.58 -9.63 -11.33
N GLY A 193 4.28 -9.36 -11.53
CA GLY A 193 3.81 -7.97 -11.68
C GLY A 193 2.48 -7.73 -12.41
N LYS A 194 2.06 -8.61 -13.34
CA LYS A 194 0.88 -8.31 -14.18
C LYS A 194 -0.43 -8.23 -13.38
N SER A 195 -0.63 -9.14 -12.42
CA SER A 195 -1.83 -9.18 -11.56
C SER A 195 -1.85 -8.02 -10.55
N GLY A 196 -0.68 -7.66 -10.00
CA GLY A 196 -0.54 -6.56 -9.05
C GLY A 196 -0.94 -5.21 -9.63
N LEU A 197 -0.69 -4.97 -10.92
CA LEU A 197 -1.06 -3.72 -11.59
C LEU A 197 -2.59 -3.53 -11.67
N TRP A 198 -3.34 -4.59 -11.99
CA TRP A 198 -4.80 -4.53 -12.03
C TRP A 198 -5.41 -4.29 -10.66
N PHE A 199 -4.88 -4.97 -9.64
CA PHE A 199 -5.28 -4.74 -8.25
C PHE A 199 -5.02 -3.29 -7.83
N LEU A 200 -3.83 -2.77 -8.14
CA LEU A 200 -3.44 -1.39 -7.87
C LEU A 200 -4.40 -0.38 -8.52
N TRP A 201 -4.67 -0.50 -9.82
CA TRP A 201 -5.61 0.37 -10.50
C TRP A 201 -7.03 0.27 -9.95
N GLY A 202 -7.53 -0.95 -9.71
CA GLY A 202 -8.84 -1.17 -9.12
C GLY A 202 -8.97 -0.45 -7.77
N PHE A 203 -8.03 -0.70 -6.86
CA PHE A 203 -8.00 -0.09 -5.54
C PHE A 203 -7.89 1.45 -5.62
N THR A 204 -7.05 1.98 -6.51
CA THR A 204 -6.89 3.43 -6.73
C THR A 204 -8.17 4.08 -7.23
N LEU A 205 -8.83 3.49 -8.23
CA LEU A 205 -10.06 4.05 -8.81
C LEU A 205 -11.21 4.03 -7.79
N ILE A 206 -11.36 2.92 -7.07
CA ILE A 206 -12.37 2.78 -6.01
C ILE A 206 -12.15 3.82 -4.91
N TRP A 207 -10.92 3.95 -4.42
CA TRP A 207 -10.58 4.92 -3.37
C TRP A 207 -10.92 6.35 -3.80
N ASN A 208 -10.55 6.75 -5.02
CA ASN A 208 -10.85 8.07 -5.54
C ASN A 208 -12.37 8.28 -5.75
N LEU A 209 -13.09 7.25 -6.19
CA LEU A 209 -14.54 7.33 -6.39
C LEU A 209 -15.30 7.49 -5.06
N ILE A 210 -14.88 6.78 -4.01
CA ILE A 210 -15.43 6.94 -2.64
C ILE A 210 -15.08 8.32 -2.05
N SER A 211 -13.92 8.88 -2.41
CA SER A 211 -13.49 10.19 -1.91
C SER A 211 -14.27 11.36 -2.54
N LEU A 212 -14.90 11.16 -3.70
CA LEU A 212 -15.52 12.23 -4.49
C LEU A 212 -16.71 12.93 -3.80
N PRO A 213 -17.71 12.24 -3.21
CA PRO A 213 -18.81 12.90 -2.51
C PRO A 213 -18.34 13.78 -1.36
N ALA A 214 -17.28 13.33 -0.70
CA ALA A 214 -16.70 14.00 0.44
C ALA A 214 -16.09 15.36 0.03
N VAL A 215 -15.55 15.47 -1.19
CA VAL A 215 -15.08 16.74 -1.78
C VAL A 215 -16.24 17.62 -2.21
N ILE A 216 -17.28 17.04 -2.83
CA ILE A 216 -18.46 17.79 -3.31
C ILE A 216 -19.21 18.44 -2.13
N ALA A 217 -19.19 17.82 -0.95
CA ALA A 217 -19.84 18.35 0.25
C ALA A 217 -19.13 19.58 0.87
N ILE A 218 -17.87 19.87 0.49
CA ILE A 218 -17.04 20.91 1.14
C ILE A 218 -17.68 22.30 1.10
N PRO A 219 -18.14 22.84 -0.05
CA PRO A 219 -18.68 24.19 -0.09
C PRO A 219 -19.88 24.38 0.85
N GLY A 220 -20.84 23.44 0.80
CA GLY A 220 -22.04 23.51 1.62
C GLY A 220 -21.78 23.34 3.13
N GLU A 221 -20.72 22.67 3.52
CA GLU A 221 -20.32 22.56 4.94
C GLU A 221 -19.51 23.79 5.41
N LEU A 222 -18.68 24.37 4.54
CA LEU A 222 -17.98 25.61 4.84
C LEU A 222 -18.95 26.79 5.04
N ASP A 223 -20.01 26.87 4.22
CA ASP A 223 -21.06 27.87 4.36
C ASP A 223 -21.81 27.77 5.71
N LYS A 224 -21.86 26.56 6.29
CA LYS A 224 -22.43 26.30 7.63
C LYS A 224 -21.45 26.59 8.77
N GLY A 225 -20.26 27.12 8.47
CA GLY A 225 -19.21 27.40 9.46
C GLY A 225 -18.39 26.18 9.88
N ASN A 226 -18.61 25.01 9.28
CA ASN A 226 -17.92 23.77 9.62
C ASN A 226 -16.54 23.69 8.95
N GLN A 227 -15.56 24.41 9.50
CA GLN A 227 -14.19 24.45 8.98
C GLN A 227 -13.46 23.09 9.02
N LEU A 228 -13.95 22.14 9.82
CA LEU A 228 -13.36 20.81 9.97
C LEU A 228 -13.56 19.92 8.74
N ILE A 229 -14.53 20.24 7.87
CA ILE A 229 -14.75 19.51 6.62
C ILE A 229 -13.50 19.49 5.72
N LEU A 230 -12.61 20.47 5.83
CA LEU A 230 -11.36 20.53 5.06
C LEU A 230 -10.43 19.33 5.34
N MET A 231 -10.55 18.67 6.49
CA MET A 231 -9.76 17.45 6.77
C MET A 231 -10.10 16.30 5.83
N VAL A 232 -11.31 16.29 5.28
CA VAL A 232 -11.74 15.30 4.30
C VAL A 232 -10.87 15.33 3.04
N LEU A 233 -10.21 16.46 2.71
CA LEU A 233 -9.28 16.58 1.59
C LEU A 233 -8.05 15.66 1.68
N LEU A 234 -7.79 15.04 2.84
CA LEU A 234 -6.78 13.99 2.95
C LEU A 234 -7.12 12.74 2.14
N PHE A 235 -8.40 12.37 2.07
CA PHE A 235 -8.84 11.20 1.33
C PHE A 235 -8.52 11.31 -0.17
N PRO A 236 -8.89 12.40 -0.89
CA PRO A 236 -8.49 12.59 -2.27
C PRO A 236 -6.99 12.86 -2.42
N LEU A 237 -6.31 13.51 -1.48
CA LEU A 237 -4.84 13.67 -1.53
C LEU A 237 -4.13 12.30 -1.54
N PHE A 238 -4.54 11.39 -0.66
CA PHE A 238 -4.06 10.00 -0.67
C PHE A 238 -4.41 9.30 -1.98
N GLY A 239 -5.61 9.55 -2.51
CA GLY A 239 -6.04 9.08 -3.83
C GLY A 239 -5.14 9.55 -4.97
N VAL A 240 -4.64 10.80 -4.93
CA VAL A 240 -3.70 11.36 -5.91
C VAL A 240 -2.31 10.72 -5.77
N ILE A 241 -1.82 10.51 -4.55
CA ILE A 241 -0.54 9.81 -4.32
C ILE A 241 -0.61 8.38 -4.86
N MET A 242 -1.70 7.66 -4.60
CA MET A 242 -1.93 6.33 -5.15
C MET A 242 -2.02 6.35 -6.66
N LEU A 243 -2.68 7.35 -7.26
CA LEU A 243 -2.76 7.51 -8.70
C LEU A 243 -1.39 7.73 -9.32
N ALA A 244 -0.55 8.59 -8.72
CA ALA A 244 0.83 8.77 -9.14
C ALA A 244 1.62 7.46 -9.06
N TRP A 245 1.45 6.69 -7.98
CA TRP A 245 2.08 5.38 -7.83
C TRP A 245 1.59 4.37 -8.89
N ALA A 246 0.29 4.31 -9.18
CA ALA A 246 -0.29 3.46 -10.22
C ALA A 246 0.21 3.82 -11.62
N ILE A 247 0.29 5.12 -11.93
CA ILE A 247 0.86 5.63 -13.19
C ILE A 247 2.33 5.24 -13.31
N ASN A 248 3.14 5.42 -12.25
CA ASN A 248 4.56 5.08 -12.28
C ASN A 248 4.79 3.58 -12.53
N ASN A 249 4.05 2.73 -11.81
CA ASN A 249 4.10 1.26 -12.04
C ASN A 249 3.65 0.88 -13.45
N THR A 250 2.64 1.58 -13.99
CA THR A 250 2.17 1.34 -15.36
C THR A 250 3.20 1.76 -16.40
N ARG A 251 3.90 2.89 -16.19
CA ARG A 251 5.01 3.31 -17.05
C ARG A 251 6.16 2.30 -17.00
N SER A 252 6.51 1.78 -15.81
CA SER A 252 7.51 0.71 -15.66
C SER A 252 7.08 -0.56 -16.40
N TRP A 253 5.80 -0.94 -16.33
CA TRP A 253 5.27 -2.10 -17.06
C TRP A 253 5.26 -1.88 -18.57
N ARG A 254 4.87 -0.70 -19.06
CA ARG A 254 4.89 -0.37 -20.50
C ARG A 254 6.31 -0.32 -21.07
N ARG A 255 7.28 0.17 -20.29
CA ARG A 255 8.69 0.30 -20.72
C ARG A 255 9.40 -1.04 -20.79
N PHE A 256 9.28 -1.89 -19.77
CA PHE A 256 10.06 -3.13 -19.68
C PHE A 256 9.25 -4.41 -19.98
N GLY A 257 7.93 -4.34 -19.89
CA GLY A 257 7.05 -5.49 -20.12
C GLY A 257 7.24 -6.62 -19.10
N GLN A 258 6.86 -7.82 -19.54
CA GLN A 258 7.06 -9.07 -18.83
C GLN A 258 8.44 -9.63 -19.18
N LEU A 259 9.37 -9.54 -18.23
CA LEU A 259 10.71 -10.09 -18.36
C LEU A 259 10.70 -11.60 -18.11
N ARG A 260 11.62 -12.28 -18.80
CA ARG A 260 11.77 -13.73 -18.81
C ARG A 260 13.21 -14.06 -18.45
N LEU A 261 13.40 -14.77 -17.35
CA LEU A 261 14.69 -15.27 -16.90
C LEU A 261 14.84 -16.71 -17.37
N MET A 262 15.85 -16.97 -18.20
CA MET A 262 16.24 -18.31 -18.63
C MET A 262 17.26 -18.86 -17.64
N LEU A 263 16.84 -19.84 -16.83
CA LEU A 263 17.68 -20.43 -15.79
C LEU A 263 18.73 -21.38 -16.37
N ASP A 264 19.95 -21.26 -15.86
CA ASP A 264 21.07 -22.15 -16.13
C ASP A 264 22.01 -22.16 -14.91
N PRO A 265 22.08 -23.25 -14.13
CA PRO A 265 21.37 -24.52 -14.29
C PRO A 265 19.87 -24.42 -13.98
N TYR A 266 19.09 -25.41 -14.42
CA TYR A 266 17.66 -25.51 -14.12
C TYR A 266 17.31 -26.91 -13.58
N PRO A 267 16.81 -27.04 -12.35
CA PRO A 267 16.66 -25.98 -11.34
C PRO A 267 18.02 -25.45 -10.87
N GLY A 268 18.01 -24.33 -10.14
CA GLY A 268 19.20 -23.85 -9.44
C GLY A 268 19.71 -24.89 -8.44
N ARG A 269 21.02 -24.95 -8.22
CA ARG A 269 21.65 -25.99 -7.42
C ARG A 269 22.06 -25.48 -6.03
N LEU A 270 21.59 -26.14 -4.98
CA LEU A 270 22.14 -25.97 -3.63
C LEU A 270 23.57 -26.50 -3.56
N GLY A 271 24.48 -25.75 -2.92
CA GLY A 271 25.90 -26.07 -2.90
C GLY A 271 26.60 -25.83 -4.25
N GLY A 272 26.02 -25.01 -5.12
CA GLY A 272 26.53 -24.73 -6.46
C GLY A 272 25.94 -23.44 -7.02
N GLN A 273 25.84 -23.36 -8.34
CA GLN A 273 25.42 -22.16 -9.03
C GLN A 273 23.90 -22.04 -9.16
N VAL A 274 23.41 -20.81 -8.97
CA VAL A 274 22.04 -20.40 -9.22
C VAL A 274 22.09 -19.12 -10.04
N GLY A 275 21.47 -19.15 -11.22
CA GLY A 275 21.61 -18.04 -12.16
C GLY A 275 20.89 -18.29 -13.48
N GLY A 276 21.16 -17.38 -14.40
CA GLY A 276 20.58 -17.41 -15.72
C GLY A 276 20.82 -16.14 -16.49
N THR A 277 20.14 -16.05 -17.62
CA THR A 277 20.19 -14.87 -18.50
C THR A 277 18.81 -14.29 -18.74
N LEU A 278 18.73 -12.98 -18.88
CA LEU A 278 17.49 -12.29 -19.25
C LEU A 278 17.80 -11.14 -20.21
N THR A 279 16.86 -10.88 -21.12
CA THR A 279 17.00 -9.79 -22.11
C THR A 279 16.11 -8.63 -21.73
N LEU A 280 16.71 -7.44 -21.63
CA LEU A 280 16.00 -6.18 -21.39
C LEU A 280 15.75 -5.44 -22.70
N PRO A 281 14.55 -4.86 -22.89
CA PRO A 281 14.23 -3.99 -24.03
C PRO A 281 14.82 -2.58 -23.82
N LEU A 282 16.10 -2.50 -23.47
CA LEU A 282 16.84 -1.26 -23.24
C LEU A 282 18.12 -1.27 -24.07
N ALA A 283 18.43 -0.15 -24.73
CA ALA A 283 19.68 0.00 -25.46
C ALA A 283 20.88 -0.25 -24.55
N TYR A 284 21.86 -1.00 -25.05
CA TYR A 284 23.05 -1.35 -24.30
C TYR A 284 23.87 -0.10 -23.95
N ASN A 285 24.21 0.02 -22.67
CA ASN A 285 25.10 1.03 -22.14
C ASN A 285 26.04 0.37 -21.13
N SER A 286 27.35 0.44 -21.38
CA SER A 286 28.38 -0.19 -20.53
C SER A 286 28.52 0.48 -19.15
N GLN A 287 28.05 1.71 -18.99
CA GLN A 287 28.05 2.43 -17.71
C GLN A 287 26.80 2.14 -16.88
N GLN A 288 25.76 1.55 -17.48
CA GLN A 288 24.51 1.26 -16.77
C GLN A 288 24.68 0.01 -15.91
N ARG A 289 24.32 0.14 -14.64
CA ARG A 289 24.43 -0.94 -13.66
C ARG A 289 23.08 -1.55 -13.37
N PHE A 290 23.10 -2.84 -13.04
CA PHE A 290 21.91 -3.62 -12.74
C PHE A 290 22.13 -4.45 -11.46
N PRO A 291 21.95 -3.83 -10.28
CA PRO A 291 21.89 -4.52 -9.00
C PRO A 291 20.91 -5.70 -9.02
N VAL A 292 21.40 -6.84 -8.55
CA VAL A 292 20.64 -8.08 -8.40
C VAL A 292 20.84 -8.64 -7.00
N SER A 293 19.77 -9.16 -6.42
CA SER A 293 19.79 -9.76 -5.09
C SER A 293 19.13 -11.14 -5.15
N LEU A 294 19.83 -12.16 -4.70
CA LEU A 294 19.28 -13.50 -4.54
C LEU A 294 18.94 -13.73 -3.06
N GLN A 295 17.70 -14.12 -2.77
CA GLN A 295 17.17 -14.29 -1.42
C GLN A 295 16.56 -15.67 -1.23
N CYS A 296 16.86 -16.30 -0.10
CA CYS A 296 16.12 -17.42 0.45
C CYS A 296 15.19 -16.89 1.54
N LEU A 297 13.88 -17.08 1.37
CA LEU A 297 12.84 -16.50 2.22
C LEU A 297 11.99 -17.60 2.85
N ARG A 298 11.55 -17.39 4.09
CA ARG A 298 10.49 -18.16 4.74
C ARG A 298 9.20 -17.35 4.72
N SER A 299 8.16 -17.84 4.07
CA SER A 299 6.81 -17.30 4.17
C SER A 299 6.00 -18.13 5.15
N TYR A 300 5.53 -17.50 6.22
CA TYR A 300 4.72 -18.15 7.24
C TYR A 300 3.51 -17.30 7.61
N GLU A 301 2.44 -17.95 8.04
CA GLU A 301 1.23 -17.26 8.48
C GLU A 301 1.18 -17.17 10.00
N THR A 302 0.76 -16.01 10.48
CA THR A 302 0.59 -15.70 11.90
C THR A 302 -0.85 -15.35 12.19
N GLY A 303 -1.31 -15.67 13.40
CA GLY A 303 -2.70 -15.45 13.83
C GLY A 303 -3.64 -16.61 13.47
N SER A 304 -4.87 -16.54 13.98
CA SER A 304 -5.92 -17.54 13.76
C SER A 304 -7.18 -16.91 13.17
N GLY A 305 -7.93 -17.70 12.39
CA GLY A 305 -9.19 -17.27 11.78
C GLY A 305 -9.05 -16.02 10.90
N LYS A 306 -9.81 -14.97 11.23
CA LYS A 306 -9.86 -13.70 10.48
C LYS A 306 -8.60 -12.83 10.63
N ASN A 307 -7.72 -13.17 11.57
CA ASN A 307 -6.47 -12.43 11.83
C ASN A 307 -5.24 -13.12 11.24
N ARG A 308 -5.44 -14.06 10.30
CA ARG A 308 -4.33 -14.72 9.60
C ARG A 308 -3.64 -13.71 8.70
N SER A 309 -2.37 -13.43 8.97
CA SER A 309 -1.52 -12.57 8.14
C SER A 309 -0.28 -13.34 7.71
N ARG A 310 0.04 -13.27 6.41
CA ARG A 310 1.27 -13.87 5.87
C ARG A 310 2.43 -12.90 6.08
N ARG A 311 3.55 -13.41 6.59
CA ARG A 311 4.79 -12.69 6.81
C ARG A 311 5.93 -13.39 6.09
N GLU A 312 6.90 -12.63 5.65
CA GLU A 312 8.12 -13.13 5.03
C GLU A 312 9.32 -12.77 5.91
N THR A 313 10.29 -13.67 5.99
CA THR A 313 11.55 -13.43 6.70
C THR A 313 12.70 -13.98 5.88
N VAL A 314 13.78 -13.21 5.79
CA VAL A 314 14.99 -13.59 5.08
C VAL A 314 15.74 -14.65 5.90
N ILE A 315 16.00 -15.80 5.28
CA ILE A 315 16.90 -16.83 5.82
C ILE A 315 18.33 -16.51 5.37
N TRP A 316 18.48 -16.17 4.09
CA TRP A 316 19.76 -15.88 3.47
C TRP A 316 19.58 -14.89 2.31
N GLN A 317 20.59 -14.05 2.08
CA GLN A 317 20.60 -13.09 0.99
C GLN A 317 22.04 -12.85 0.54
N THR A 318 22.23 -12.70 -0.77
CA THR A 318 23.47 -12.18 -1.37
C THR A 318 23.12 -11.12 -2.41
N ILE A 319 24.03 -10.15 -2.59
CA ILE A 319 23.85 -9.03 -3.52
C ILE A 319 24.99 -9.06 -4.53
N GLY A 320 24.68 -8.73 -5.78
CA GLY A 320 25.65 -8.64 -6.86
C GLY A 320 25.22 -7.68 -7.95
N LEU A 321 26.04 -7.59 -9.00
CA LEU A 321 25.71 -6.87 -10.22
C LEU A 321 25.56 -7.86 -11.38
N ALA A 322 24.55 -7.63 -12.21
CA ALA A 322 24.39 -8.41 -13.44
C ALA A 322 25.44 -7.98 -14.48
N HIS A 323 26.04 -8.96 -15.15
CA HIS A 323 26.98 -8.69 -16.24
C HIS A 323 26.20 -8.37 -17.51
N THR A 324 26.48 -7.21 -18.12
CA THR A 324 25.73 -6.71 -19.28
C THR A 324 26.46 -6.96 -20.59
N LYS A 325 25.75 -7.41 -21.63
CA LYS A 325 26.23 -7.49 -23.02
C LYS A 325 25.15 -6.99 -23.99
N PRO A 326 25.50 -6.58 -25.22
CA PRO A 326 24.50 -6.30 -26.26
C PRO A 326 23.71 -7.58 -26.58
N ALA A 327 22.38 -7.50 -26.64
CA ALA A 327 21.57 -8.64 -27.00
C ALA A 327 21.53 -8.85 -28.53
N PRO A 328 21.61 -10.10 -29.05
CA PRO A 328 21.64 -10.36 -30.50
C PRO A 328 20.41 -9.83 -31.26
N ALA A 329 19.24 -9.87 -30.63
CA ALA A 329 17.97 -9.39 -31.21
C ALA A 329 17.67 -7.90 -30.89
N GLY A 330 18.67 -7.16 -30.41
CA GLY A 330 18.53 -5.81 -29.89
C GLY A 330 18.19 -5.78 -28.39
N GLY A 331 18.67 -4.74 -27.72
CA GLY A 331 18.52 -4.57 -26.26
C GLY A 331 19.78 -4.95 -25.47
N THR A 332 19.60 -5.23 -24.18
CA THR A 332 20.69 -5.55 -23.25
C THR A 332 20.47 -6.95 -22.67
N LEU A 333 21.44 -7.84 -22.86
CA LEU A 333 21.49 -9.14 -22.21
C LEU A 333 22.13 -8.99 -20.83
N LEU A 334 21.43 -9.44 -19.79
CA LEU A 334 21.94 -9.53 -18.43
C LEU A 334 22.25 -11.00 -18.10
N ALA A 335 23.45 -11.25 -17.61
CA ALA A 335 23.87 -12.52 -17.05
C ALA A 335 23.99 -12.39 -15.53
N VAL A 336 23.34 -13.29 -14.81
CA VAL A 336 23.30 -13.32 -13.34
C VAL A 336 23.74 -14.69 -12.87
N CYS A 337 24.68 -14.75 -11.92
CA CYS A 337 25.16 -16.01 -11.36
C CYS A 337 25.61 -15.83 -9.91
N PHE A 338 25.14 -16.69 -9.02
CA PHE A 338 25.50 -16.72 -7.61
C PHE A 338 25.85 -18.14 -7.17
N ASP A 339 26.78 -18.24 -6.22
CA ASP A 339 27.13 -19.48 -5.55
C ASP A 339 26.32 -19.56 -4.26
N VAL A 340 25.63 -20.68 -4.10
CA VAL A 340 24.69 -20.89 -3.00
C VAL A 340 25.22 -22.00 -2.09
N PRO A 341 25.32 -21.76 -0.76
CA PRO A 341 25.70 -22.78 0.21
C PRO A 341 24.79 -24.04 0.17
N ALA A 342 25.37 -25.20 0.51
CA ALA A 342 24.67 -26.49 0.44
C ALA A 342 23.70 -26.74 1.62
N ASP A 343 23.90 -26.04 2.73
CA ASP A 343 23.14 -26.15 3.97
C ASP A 343 21.82 -25.35 3.97
N LEU A 344 21.58 -24.57 2.91
CA LEU A 344 20.37 -23.78 2.76
C LEU A 344 19.17 -24.63 2.32
N PRO A 345 17.95 -24.22 2.69
CA PRO A 345 16.75 -24.99 2.37
C PRO A 345 16.39 -24.92 0.87
N ALA A 346 15.88 -26.03 0.35
CA ALA A 346 15.34 -26.10 -1.01
C ALA A 346 14.00 -25.33 -1.13
N SER A 347 13.60 -25.03 -2.36
CA SER A 347 12.27 -24.48 -2.64
C SER A 347 11.17 -25.49 -2.27
N GLU A 348 10.21 -25.05 -1.46
CA GLU A 348 9.09 -25.85 -0.98
C GLU A 348 7.80 -25.48 -1.73
N THR A 349 6.79 -26.35 -1.66
CA THR A 349 5.45 -26.05 -2.19
C THR A 349 4.71 -25.07 -1.28
N TYR A 350 3.84 -24.25 -1.88
CA TYR A 350 3.04 -23.27 -1.14
C TYR A 350 2.22 -23.94 -0.04
N SER A 351 2.53 -23.57 1.21
CA SER A 351 1.83 -24.03 2.41
C SER A 351 1.59 -22.85 3.37
N SER A 352 1.16 -23.13 4.60
CA SER A 352 1.09 -22.12 5.66
C SER A 352 2.45 -21.65 6.18
N ASP A 353 3.50 -22.45 5.98
CA ASP A 353 4.88 -22.16 6.33
C ASP A 353 5.80 -22.89 5.34
N TYR A 354 6.39 -22.12 4.42
CA TYR A 354 7.21 -22.67 3.36
C TYR A 354 8.38 -21.76 3.02
N ARG A 355 9.40 -22.34 2.39
CA ARG A 355 10.63 -21.67 1.98
C ARG A 355 10.72 -21.57 0.47
N PHE A 356 11.16 -20.42 -0.03
CA PHE A 356 11.25 -20.17 -1.47
C PHE A 356 12.40 -19.22 -1.78
N TRP A 357 12.79 -19.22 -3.05
CA TRP A 357 13.91 -18.45 -3.55
C TRP A 357 13.43 -17.36 -4.50
N ARG A 358 13.99 -16.16 -4.32
CA ARG A 358 13.62 -14.97 -5.10
C ARG A 358 14.86 -14.27 -5.62
N LEU A 359 14.88 -13.99 -6.92
CA LEU A 359 15.82 -13.09 -7.54
C LEU A 359 15.15 -11.73 -7.76
N ASP A 360 15.66 -10.71 -7.09
CA ASP A 360 15.25 -9.32 -7.26
C ASP A 360 16.23 -8.62 -8.20
N LEU A 361 15.70 -7.96 -9.24
CA LEU A 361 16.43 -7.12 -10.18
C LEU A 361 15.99 -5.67 -9.98
N HIS A 362 16.95 -4.77 -9.74
CA HIS A 362 16.71 -3.34 -9.61
C HIS A 362 17.72 -2.55 -10.44
N ALA A 363 17.28 -1.47 -11.09
CA ALA A 363 18.18 -0.48 -11.67
C ALA A 363 17.53 0.91 -11.65
N ASP A 364 18.27 1.89 -11.16
CA ASP A 364 17.90 3.30 -11.26
C ASP A 364 18.19 3.77 -12.69
N LEU A 365 17.13 4.16 -13.40
CA LEU A 365 17.18 4.44 -14.83
C LEU A 365 16.54 5.80 -15.10
N PRO A 366 17.11 6.61 -16.01
CA PRO A 366 16.47 7.87 -16.41
C PRO A 366 15.01 7.64 -16.83
N GLY A 367 14.11 8.43 -16.25
CA GLY A 367 12.67 8.33 -16.44
C GLY A 367 11.97 7.44 -15.41
N VAL A 368 12.06 6.12 -15.58
CA VAL A 368 11.38 5.14 -14.70
C VAL A 368 12.32 3.98 -14.38
N ASP A 369 12.48 3.73 -13.09
CA ASP A 369 13.31 2.66 -12.54
C ASP A 369 12.81 1.27 -12.96
N LEU A 370 13.77 0.37 -13.13
CA LEU A 370 13.52 -1.05 -13.33
C LEU A 370 13.46 -1.75 -11.98
N GLN A 371 12.42 -2.55 -11.80
CA GLN A 371 12.24 -3.37 -10.61
C GLN A 371 11.41 -4.60 -10.96
N ARG A 372 12.00 -5.80 -10.86
CA ARG A 372 11.32 -7.07 -11.15
C ARG A 372 11.77 -8.15 -10.19
N GLN A 373 10.87 -9.05 -9.85
CA GLN A 373 11.12 -10.17 -8.96
C GLN A 373 10.81 -11.48 -9.68
N PHE A 374 11.67 -12.48 -9.52
CA PHE A 374 11.52 -13.80 -10.11
C PHE A 374 11.56 -14.84 -9.00
N GLU A 375 10.53 -15.67 -8.89
CA GLU A 375 10.53 -16.82 -7.98
C GLU A 375 11.13 -18.03 -8.69
N ILE A 376 12.29 -18.49 -8.22
CA ILE A 376 13.12 -19.48 -8.92
C ILE A 376 13.14 -20.82 -8.17
N PRO A 377 13.13 -21.97 -8.88
CA PRO A 377 13.29 -23.29 -8.28
C PRO A 377 14.76 -23.54 -7.91
N VAL A 378 15.06 -23.79 -6.64
CA VAL A 378 16.40 -24.15 -6.16
C VAL A 378 16.32 -25.44 -5.35
N PHE A 379 17.10 -26.45 -5.73
CA PHE A 379 17.03 -27.79 -5.18
C PHE A 379 18.42 -28.42 -5.06
N ALA A 380 18.56 -29.42 -4.19
CA ALA A 380 19.74 -30.28 -4.12
C ALA A 380 19.73 -31.25 -5.31
N THR A 381 20.26 -30.81 -6.45
CA THR A 381 20.35 -31.62 -7.67
C THR A 381 21.80 -31.71 -8.16
N ALA A 382 22.10 -32.71 -8.98
CA ALA A 382 23.42 -32.92 -9.57
C ALA A 382 23.60 -32.25 -10.93
N GLU A 383 22.59 -31.52 -11.44
CA GLU A 383 22.65 -30.92 -12.77
C GLU A 383 23.74 -29.82 -12.81
N PRO A 384 24.71 -29.89 -13.75
CA PRO A 384 25.75 -28.89 -13.89
C PRO A 384 25.22 -27.66 -14.65
N ALA A 385 25.81 -26.49 -14.38
CA ALA A 385 25.63 -25.33 -15.24
C ALA A 385 26.17 -25.65 -16.64
N HIS A 386 25.38 -25.38 -17.68
CA HIS A 386 25.81 -25.60 -19.06
C HIS A 386 26.64 -24.43 -19.58
N THR A 387 26.37 -23.23 -19.09
CA THR A 387 27.08 -22.00 -19.44
C THR A 387 27.89 -21.50 -18.25
N ALA A 388 29.19 -21.27 -18.45
CA ALA A 388 30.03 -20.59 -17.47
C ALA A 388 29.68 -19.09 -17.44
N LEU A 389 28.75 -18.73 -16.56
CA LEU A 389 28.38 -17.33 -16.33
C LEU A 389 29.33 -16.69 -15.31
N PRO A 390 29.76 -15.42 -15.54
CA PRO A 390 30.58 -14.71 -14.58
C PRO A 390 29.80 -14.41 -13.29
N MET A 391 30.49 -14.51 -12.15
CA MET A 391 29.89 -14.34 -10.84
C MET A 391 29.40 -12.91 -10.61
N SER A 392 28.14 -12.76 -10.23
CA SER A 392 27.52 -11.46 -9.94
C SER A 392 28.02 -10.88 -8.62
N SER A 393 28.33 -11.72 -7.63
CA SER A 393 28.88 -11.31 -6.32
C SER A 393 30.34 -10.85 -6.39
N GLN A 394 31.04 -11.17 -7.48
CA GLN A 394 32.45 -10.80 -7.71
C GLN A 394 32.61 -9.79 -8.84
N HIS A 395 31.52 -9.11 -9.23
CA HIS A 395 31.59 -8.10 -10.27
C HIS A 395 32.56 -6.97 -9.87
N PRO A 396 33.52 -6.53 -10.72
CA PRO A 396 34.56 -5.57 -10.32
C PRO A 396 34.02 -4.26 -9.73
N GLN A 397 32.95 -3.71 -10.33
CA GLN A 397 32.32 -2.47 -9.88
C GLN A 397 31.51 -2.58 -8.58
N LEU A 398 31.30 -3.80 -8.06
CA LEU A 398 30.52 -3.99 -6.82
C LEU A 398 31.31 -3.53 -5.59
N MET A 399 32.65 -3.65 -5.60
CA MET A 399 33.48 -3.17 -4.50
C MET A 399 33.46 -1.64 -4.42
N ASP A 400 33.60 -0.96 -5.56
CA ASP A 400 33.48 0.51 -5.64
C ASP A 400 32.14 1.00 -5.07
N GLU A 401 31.03 0.29 -5.33
CA GLU A 401 29.71 0.65 -4.77
C GLU A 401 29.63 0.45 -3.26
N ARG A 402 30.18 -0.66 -2.76
CA ARG A 402 30.18 -0.94 -1.33
C ARG A 402 31.05 0.06 -0.58
N GLU A 403 32.21 0.42 -1.14
CA GLU A 403 33.09 1.47 -0.60
C GLU A 403 32.39 2.83 -0.61
N ALA A 404 31.78 3.23 -1.73
CA ALA A 404 31.02 4.48 -1.82
C ALA A 404 29.83 4.52 -0.85
N GLN A 405 29.14 3.38 -0.62
CA GLN A 405 28.08 3.28 0.39
C GLN A 405 28.62 3.44 1.82
N ILE A 406 29.77 2.84 2.11
CA ILE A 406 30.41 2.97 3.43
C ILE A 406 30.83 4.42 3.65
N GLU A 407 31.44 5.08 2.66
CA GLU A 407 31.84 6.50 2.72
C GLU A 407 30.62 7.44 2.85
N ALA A 408 29.54 7.17 2.11
CA ALA A 408 28.31 7.96 2.18
C ALA A 408 27.61 7.85 3.54
N VAL A 409 27.75 6.72 4.23
CA VAL A 409 27.10 6.47 5.54
C VAL A 409 28.01 6.87 6.70
N ALA A 410 29.32 6.67 6.57
CA ALA A 410 30.32 6.97 7.59
C ALA A 410 31.47 7.77 6.96
N ASN A 411 31.67 9.01 7.42
CA ASN A 411 32.92 9.70 7.14
C ASN A 411 34.01 9.08 8.03
N ILE A 412 34.75 8.12 7.47
CA ILE A 412 35.80 7.36 8.16
C ILE A 412 37.11 8.11 8.02
N GLU A 413 37.55 8.78 9.08
CA GLU A 413 38.86 9.42 9.16
C GLU A 413 39.83 8.49 9.90
N GLN A 414 40.95 8.14 9.26
CA GLN A 414 42.05 7.46 9.96
C GLN A 414 42.72 8.44 10.92
N ILE A 415 42.90 8.02 12.16
CA ILE A 415 43.62 8.77 13.20
C ILE A 415 44.84 7.98 13.67
N PRO A 416 45.88 8.62 14.23
CA PRO A 416 47.03 7.90 14.79
C PRO A 416 46.56 6.87 15.82
N GLY A 417 46.69 5.61 15.46
CA GLY A 417 46.26 4.50 16.31
C GLY A 417 44.76 4.18 16.29
N GLY A 418 44.01 4.51 15.24
CA GLY A 418 42.65 3.99 15.07
C GLY A 418 41.80 4.72 14.04
N VAL A 419 40.49 4.75 14.28
CA VAL A 419 39.48 5.24 13.35
C VAL A 419 38.50 6.18 14.03
N ARG A 420 38.20 7.31 13.40
CA ARG A 420 37.11 8.20 13.76
C ARG A 420 36.02 8.11 12.69
N MET A 421 34.78 7.91 13.12
CA MET A 421 33.61 7.81 12.26
C MET A 421 32.58 8.87 12.65
N HIS A 422 32.09 9.59 11.65
CA HIS A 422 30.99 10.54 11.81
C HIS A 422 29.80 10.14 10.96
N PHE A 423 28.67 9.90 11.63
CA PHE A 423 27.37 9.66 11.02
C PHE A 423 26.55 10.96 11.12
N PRO A 424 26.35 11.70 10.02
CA PRO A 424 25.69 13.01 10.03
C PRO A 424 24.19 12.92 10.34
N MET A 425 23.57 14.08 10.59
CA MET A 425 22.11 14.21 10.66
C MET A 425 21.49 14.02 9.26
N LEU A 426 20.15 13.94 9.19
CA LEU A 426 19.36 13.86 7.95
C LEU A 426 19.60 12.59 7.12
N GLN A 427 20.11 11.53 7.74
CA GLN A 427 20.13 10.21 7.10
C GLN A 427 18.70 9.74 6.84
N ASN A 428 18.46 9.19 5.64
CA ASN A 428 17.12 8.79 5.17
C ASN A 428 16.08 9.94 5.24
N ALA A 429 16.51 11.17 4.96
CA ALA A 429 15.67 12.37 5.08
C ALA A 429 14.32 12.25 4.35
N GLY A 430 14.28 11.67 3.15
CA GLY A 430 13.04 11.56 2.37
C GLY A 430 11.91 10.85 3.14
N THR A 431 12.19 9.65 3.67
CA THR A 431 11.21 8.86 4.42
C THR A 431 10.81 9.54 5.72
N ASN A 432 11.79 10.03 6.48
CA ASN A 432 11.51 10.63 7.79
C ASN A 432 10.84 12.00 7.68
N LEU A 433 11.13 12.79 6.64
CA LEU A 433 10.47 14.07 6.38
C LEU A 433 9.01 13.86 5.96
N THR A 434 8.75 12.84 5.13
CA THR A 434 7.37 12.46 4.78
C THR A 434 6.58 12.06 6.02
N GLY A 435 7.17 11.20 6.87
CA GLY A 435 6.57 10.80 8.14
C GLY A 435 6.33 11.99 9.09
N LEU A 436 7.26 12.96 9.13
CA LEU A 436 7.12 14.18 9.92
C LEU A 436 5.93 15.03 9.45
N ILE A 437 5.80 15.26 8.14
CA ILE A 437 4.68 16.03 7.57
C ILE A 437 3.34 15.38 7.92
N VAL A 438 3.24 14.06 7.75
CA VAL A 438 2.04 13.30 8.11
C VAL A 438 1.77 13.40 9.61
N GLY A 439 2.78 13.17 10.45
CA GLY A 439 2.64 13.25 11.91
C GLY A 439 2.12 14.60 12.38
N VAL A 440 2.74 15.70 11.92
CA VAL A 440 2.36 17.08 12.28
C VAL A 440 0.95 17.39 11.83
N PHE A 441 0.58 16.96 10.62
CA PHE A 441 -0.78 17.12 10.11
C PHE A 441 -1.81 16.43 11.02
N PHE A 442 -1.61 15.14 11.36
CA PHE A 442 -2.54 14.38 12.19
C PHE A 442 -2.62 14.93 13.64
N ALA A 443 -1.48 15.33 14.20
CA ALA A 443 -1.44 15.97 15.51
C ALA A 443 -2.21 17.30 15.50
N GLY A 444 -1.96 18.16 14.51
CA GLY A 444 -2.68 19.42 14.33
C GLY A 444 -4.17 19.23 14.11
N ALA A 445 -4.55 18.19 13.35
CA ALA A 445 -5.94 17.83 13.12
C ALA A 445 -6.66 17.45 14.41
N GLY A 446 -6.06 16.59 15.24
CA GLY A 446 -6.65 16.23 16.54
C GLY A 446 -6.80 17.44 17.47
N ILE A 447 -5.81 18.35 17.50
CA ILE A 447 -5.90 19.59 18.29
C ILE A 447 -7.05 20.47 17.77
N LEU A 448 -7.18 20.62 16.45
CA LEU A 448 -8.24 21.43 15.85
C LEU A 448 -9.64 20.83 16.11
N MET A 449 -9.77 19.50 16.04
CA MET A 449 -11.00 18.78 16.40
C MET A 449 -11.41 19.08 17.84
N ARG A 450 -10.45 19.10 18.79
CA ARG A 450 -10.73 19.44 20.19
C ARG A 450 -11.21 20.88 20.39
N LEU A 451 -10.70 21.81 19.58
CA LEU A 451 -10.97 23.25 19.72
C LEU A 451 -12.21 23.71 18.97
N LYS A 452 -12.62 23.02 17.90
CA LYS A 452 -13.65 23.48 16.96
C LYS A 452 -14.83 22.52 16.76
N SER A 453 -14.84 21.35 17.39
CA SER A 453 -15.95 20.38 17.27
C SER A 453 -16.19 19.58 18.53
N ASP A 454 -17.42 19.09 18.66
CA ASP A 454 -17.79 17.99 19.58
C ASP A 454 -17.42 16.62 19.01
N ALA A 455 -16.25 16.50 18.37
CA ALA A 455 -15.77 15.21 17.88
C ALA A 455 -15.61 14.24 19.06
N PRO A 456 -15.97 12.94 18.90
CA PRO A 456 -15.84 11.96 19.96
C PRO A 456 -14.43 11.99 20.55
N ALA A 457 -14.33 12.04 21.89
CA ALA A 457 -13.05 12.20 22.58
C ALA A 457 -12.01 11.14 22.14
N ILE A 458 -12.46 9.92 21.85
CA ILE A 458 -11.62 8.82 21.36
C ILE A 458 -10.94 9.20 20.03
N MET A 459 -11.67 9.80 19.09
CA MET A 459 -11.12 10.19 17.78
C MET A 459 -10.08 11.30 17.94
N VAL A 460 -10.37 12.31 18.78
CA VAL A 460 -9.43 13.38 19.13
C VAL A 460 -8.14 12.77 19.68
N TRP A 461 -8.24 11.90 20.70
CA TRP A 461 -7.09 11.25 21.33
C TRP A 461 -6.27 10.42 20.34
N VAL A 462 -6.92 9.62 19.48
CA VAL A 462 -6.22 8.81 18.47
C VAL A 462 -5.42 9.70 17.53
N PHE A 463 -6.02 10.75 16.97
CA PHE A 463 -5.35 11.63 16.00
C PHE A 463 -4.22 12.42 16.65
N THR A 464 -4.44 12.99 17.84
CA THR A 464 -3.41 13.75 18.56
C THR A 464 -2.25 12.87 19.02
N LEU A 465 -2.54 11.77 19.71
CA LEU A 465 -1.52 10.93 20.32
C LEU A 465 -0.70 10.21 19.26
N LEU A 466 -1.37 9.61 18.27
CA LEU A 466 -0.69 8.89 17.19
C LEU A 466 0.12 9.86 16.31
N GLY A 467 -0.47 10.99 15.92
CA GLY A 467 0.21 12.01 15.12
C GLY A 467 1.44 12.60 15.85
N SER A 468 1.30 12.92 17.14
CA SER A 468 2.40 13.44 17.95
C SER A 468 3.51 12.42 18.14
N LEU A 469 3.17 11.14 18.36
CA LEU A 469 4.13 10.07 18.49
C LEU A 469 4.96 9.89 17.21
N VAL A 470 4.30 9.83 16.05
CA VAL A 470 4.98 9.75 14.74
C VAL A 470 5.89 10.95 14.53
N THR A 471 5.41 12.16 14.83
CA THR A 471 6.19 13.40 14.75
C THR A 471 7.46 13.32 15.58
N LEU A 472 7.35 12.93 16.85
CA LEU A 472 8.49 12.83 17.77
C LEU A 472 9.50 11.77 17.31
N ILE A 473 9.03 10.63 16.84
CA ILE A 473 9.90 9.56 16.31
C ILE A 473 10.66 10.05 15.07
N CYS A 474 9.97 10.62 14.09
CA CYS A 474 10.59 11.13 12.86
C CYS A 474 11.56 12.27 13.13
N LEU A 475 11.20 13.20 14.04
CA LEU A 475 12.08 14.30 14.45
C LEU A 475 13.34 13.78 15.15
N LYS A 476 13.20 12.78 16.02
CA LYS A 476 14.33 12.12 16.66
C LYS A 476 15.25 11.47 15.62
N LEU A 477 14.70 10.72 14.67
CA LEU A 477 15.47 10.03 13.64
C LEU A 477 16.20 11.00 12.69
N LEU A 478 15.57 12.12 12.29
CA LEU A 478 16.17 13.13 11.41
C LEU A 478 17.38 13.83 12.03
N PHE A 479 17.33 14.14 13.32
CA PHE A 479 18.32 15.00 13.97
C PHE A 479 19.29 14.27 14.89
N THR A 480 19.25 12.93 14.92
CA THR A 480 20.26 12.14 15.62
C THR A 480 21.54 12.10 14.79
N SER A 481 22.68 12.38 15.42
CA SER A 481 23.99 12.08 14.85
C SER A 481 24.85 11.27 15.83
N LEU A 482 25.78 10.52 15.27
CA LEU A 482 26.66 9.64 16.04
C LEU A 482 28.12 9.93 15.66
N ARG A 483 28.95 10.17 16.68
CA ARG A 483 30.41 10.28 16.54
C ARG A 483 31.04 9.13 17.30
N VAL A 484 31.85 8.35 16.62
CA VAL A 484 32.56 7.23 17.23
C VAL A 484 34.04 7.40 16.99
N GLN A 485 34.84 7.19 18.02
CA GLN A 485 36.29 7.10 17.93
C GLN A 485 36.70 5.75 18.53
N LEU A 486 37.36 4.93 17.73
CA LEU A 486 38.08 3.74 18.20
C LEU A 486 39.56 4.04 18.08
N ASP A 487 40.30 3.89 19.18
CA ASP A 487 41.75 3.99 19.19
C ASP A 487 42.37 2.85 20.03
N HIS A 488 43.69 2.87 20.21
CA HIS A 488 44.37 1.89 21.06
C HIS A 488 43.99 2.02 22.54
N ASN A 489 43.47 3.16 22.98
CA ASN A 489 43.09 3.42 24.36
C ASN A 489 41.65 2.97 24.67
N GLY A 490 40.77 2.97 23.67
CA GLY A 490 39.40 2.47 23.82
C GLY A 490 38.39 2.98 22.80
N LEU A 491 37.12 2.79 23.14
CA LEU A 491 35.96 3.22 22.37
C LEU A 491 35.32 4.45 23.01
N ILE A 492 35.19 5.54 22.24
CA ILE A 492 34.40 6.71 22.61
C ILE A 492 33.23 6.83 21.63
N SER A 493 32.02 6.63 22.12
CA SER A 493 30.78 6.77 21.35
C SER A 493 29.94 7.92 21.92
N LYS A 494 29.75 8.98 21.13
CA LYS A 494 28.98 10.18 21.49
C LYS A 494 27.76 10.30 20.58
N ARG A 495 26.57 10.34 21.19
CA ARG A 495 25.30 10.58 20.50
C ARG A 495 24.87 12.02 20.69
N TYR A 496 24.44 12.65 19.61
CA TYR A 496 23.92 14.00 19.60
C TYR A 496 22.50 14.02 19.05
N TRP A 497 21.69 14.97 19.51
CA TRP A 497 20.44 15.35 18.88
C TRP A 497 20.40 16.86 18.74
N LEU A 498 20.20 17.35 17.52
CA LEU A 498 20.33 18.78 17.20
C LEU A 498 21.66 19.40 17.70
N GLY A 499 22.73 18.60 17.71
CA GLY A 499 24.07 19.04 18.15
C GLY A 499 24.28 19.02 19.67
N ILE A 500 23.24 18.72 20.47
CA ILE A 500 23.32 18.59 21.92
C ILE A 500 23.70 17.14 22.27
N PRO A 501 24.76 16.90 23.07
CA PRO A 501 25.16 15.55 23.46
C PRO A 501 24.14 14.94 24.43
N ILE A 502 23.44 13.87 24.03
CA ILE A 502 22.49 13.15 24.90
C ILE A 502 23.15 11.98 25.62
N GLY A 503 24.26 11.45 25.09
CA GLY A 503 24.93 10.31 25.70
C GLY A 503 26.37 10.17 25.25
N ARG A 504 27.24 9.82 26.20
CA ARG A 504 28.65 9.49 25.99
C ARG A 504 28.94 8.16 26.65
N ASN A 505 29.42 7.20 25.88
CA ASN A 505 30.05 6.00 26.40
C ASN A 505 31.54 6.08 26.11
N GLN A 506 32.37 5.88 27.13
CA GLN A 506 33.81 5.73 27.00
C GLN A 506 34.19 4.40 27.65
N ILE A 507 34.73 3.49 26.86
CA ILE A 507 35.04 2.13 27.28
C ILE A 507 36.51 1.84 27.01
N PRO A 508 37.29 1.41 28.01
CA PRO A 508 38.68 1.01 27.83
C PRO A 508 38.81 -0.19 26.89
N ARG A 509 39.91 -0.26 26.13
CA ARG A 509 40.16 -1.38 25.21
C ARG A 509 40.08 -2.75 25.88
N ALA A 510 40.56 -2.88 27.11
CA ALA A 510 40.55 -4.14 27.86
C ALA A 510 39.15 -4.66 28.21
N GLU A 511 38.12 -3.81 28.15
CA GLU A 511 36.75 -4.23 28.42
C GLU A 511 36.02 -4.70 27.16
N ILE A 512 36.59 -4.47 25.97
CA ILE A 512 35.97 -4.78 24.67
C ILE A 512 36.41 -6.18 24.24
N SER A 513 35.45 -7.10 24.10
CA SER A 513 35.73 -8.46 23.67
C SER A 513 35.97 -8.55 22.17
N ASN A 514 35.01 -8.04 21.39
CA ASN A 514 34.99 -8.12 19.94
C ASN A 514 33.98 -7.15 19.33
N LEU A 515 34.13 -6.90 18.02
CA LEU A 515 33.16 -6.21 17.19
C LEU A 515 32.28 -7.23 16.47
N GLN A 516 30.96 -7.02 16.49
CA GLN A 516 29.98 -7.88 15.84
C GLN A 516 28.95 -7.10 15.04
N ILE A 517 28.41 -7.73 14.00
CA ILE A 517 27.27 -7.20 13.24
C ILE A 517 25.99 -7.59 13.96
N ALA A 518 25.13 -6.59 14.17
CA ALA A 518 23.76 -6.81 14.63
C ALA A 518 22.78 -6.21 13.63
N THR A 519 21.68 -6.91 13.37
CA THR A 519 20.57 -6.34 12.60
C THR A 519 19.91 -5.22 13.42
N SER A 520 19.77 -4.04 12.81
CA SER A 520 19.12 -2.89 13.44
C SER A 520 17.62 -2.99 13.25
N TYR A 521 17.19 -3.05 11.98
CA TYR A 521 15.82 -3.27 11.56
C TYR A 521 15.84 -3.81 10.13
N SER A 522 14.79 -4.53 9.75
CA SER A 522 14.57 -4.93 8.36
C SER A 522 13.37 -4.18 7.82
N THR A 523 13.47 -3.75 6.57
CA THR A 523 12.36 -3.13 5.85
C THR A 523 11.96 -4.03 4.70
N GLN A 524 10.66 -4.31 4.61
CA GLN A 524 10.06 -4.91 3.43
C GLN A 524 9.51 -3.77 2.58
N SER A 525 10.11 -3.53 1.42
CA SER A 525 9.58 -2.57 0.45
C SER A 525 9.25 -3.28 -0.85
N SER A 526 8.69 -2.55 -1.82
CA SER A 526 8.55 -3.07 -3.17
C SER A 526 9.91 -3.55 -3.71
N LYS A 527 11.02 -2.85 -3.39
CA LYS A 527 12.40 -3.17 -3.83
C LYS A 527 13.00 -4.44 -3.20
N GLY A 528 12.20 -5.21 -2.46
CA GLY A 528 12.61 -6.44 -1.77
C GLY A 528 12.81 -6.24 -0.27
N HIS A 529 13.25 -7.31 0.39
CA HIS A 529 13.71 -7.23 1.77
C HIS A 529 15.10 -6.59 1.81
N GLN A 530 15.21 -5.51 2.59
CA GLN A 530 16.49 -4.88 2.90
C GLN A 530 16.72 -4.94 4.41
N GLU A 531 17.81 -5.57 4.81
CA GLU A 531 18.27 -5.54 6.19
C GLU A 531 19.19 -4.35 6.40
N ILE A 532 18.88 -3.52 7.40
CA ILE A 532 19.77 -2.46 7.85
C ILE A 532 20.53 -2.98 9.08
N CYS A 533 21.83 -3.09 8.93
CA CYS A 533 22.76 -3.58 9.93
C CYS A 533 23.42 -2.42 10.70
N LYS A 534 23.94 -2.76 11.87
CA LYS A 534 24.79 -1.90 12.70
C LYS A 534 25.97 -2.73 13.20
N ILE A 535 27.12 -2.09 13.39
CA ILE A 535 28.27 -2.72 14.06
C ILE A 535 28.22 -2.32 15.52
N ILE A 536 28.34 -3.31 16.41
CA ILE A 536 28.37 -3.12 17.85
C ILE A 536 29.70 -3.62 18.42
N ALA A 537 30.22 -2.89 19.40
CA ALA A 537 31.24 -3.39 20.31
C ALA A 537 30.55 -4.11 21.46
N LEU A 538 30.94 -5.36 21.69
CA LEU A 538 30.56 -6.14 22.86
C LEU A 538 31.62 -5.96 23.94
N THR A 539 31.16 -5.70 25.16
CA THR A 539 32.03 -5.71 26.33
C THR A 539 32.04 -7.08 27.00
N HIS A 540 33.08 -7.38 27.79
CA HIS A 540 33.11 -8.55 28.67
C HIS A 540 31.94 -8.58 29.67
N SER A 541 31.37 -7.41 30.00
CA SER A 541 30.15 -7.25 30.81
C SER A 541 28.84 -7.50 30.04
N GLY A 542 28.90 -7.81 28.74
CA GLY A 542 27.72 -8.06 27.88
C GLY A 542 27.02 -6.80 27.36
N LYS A 543 27.57 -5.59 27.62
CA LYS A 543 27.02 -4.32 27.14
C LYS A 543 27.29 -4.17 25.64
N LYS A 544 26.26 -3.76 24.89
CA LYS A 544 26.32 -3.55 23.44
C LYS A 544 26.39 -2.07 23.11
N ILE A 545 27.47 -1.61 22.49
CA ILE A 545 27.66 -0.20 22.13
C ILE A 545 27.72 -0.05 20.62
N PRO A 546 26.91 0.83 20.01
CA PRO A 546 26.99 1.04 18.57
C PRO A 546 28.29 1.75 18.19
N VAL A 547 28.94 1.17 17.18
CA VAL A 547 30.16 1.64 16.55
C VAL A 547 29.86 2.21 15.16
N ALA A 548 29.02 1.53 14.39
CA ALA A 548 28.50 2.01 13.12
C ALA A 548 27.00 1.74 13.01
N ILE A 549 26.26 2.61 12.33
CA ILE A 549 24.81 2.51 12.16
C ILE A 549 24.42 2.69 10.70
N ASN A 550 23.21 2.22 10.34
CA ASN A 550 22.58 2.41 9.03
C ASN A 550 23.34 1.80 7.84
N LEU A 551 24.04 0.68 8.07
CA LEU A 551 24.73 -0.06 7.01
C LEU A 551 23.72 -0.90 6.22
N GLN A 552 23.70 -0.78 4.90
CA GLN A 552 22.73 -1.48 4.04
C GLN A 552 23.23 -2.88 3.70
N GLY A 553 22.54 -3.91 4.21
CA GLY A 553 22.87 -5.31 3.96
C GLY A 553 24.01 -5.85 4.83
N ARG A 554 24.02 -7.19 4.96
CA ARG A 554 24.99 -7.90 5.80
C ARG A 554 26.40 -7.91 5.20
N GLU A 555 26.51 -8.02 3.88
CA GLU A 555 27.81 -8.04 3.17
C GLU A 555 28.54 -6.69 3.29
N THR A 556 27.83 -5.57 3.08
CA THR A 556 28.40 -4.23 3.30
C THR A 556 28.79 -4.01 4.76
N ALA A 557 27.99 -4.52 5.70
CA ALA A 557 28.34 -4.47 7.12
C ALA A 557 29.58 -5.31 7.45
N GLN A 558 29.81 -6.43 6.74
CA GLN A 558 30.98 -7.26 6.91
C GLN A 558 32.24 -6.58 6.36
N LEU A 559 32.19 -5.98 5.18
CA LEU A 559 33.30 -5.19 4.67
C LEU A 559 33.64 -4.01 5.59
N ALA A 560 32.63 -3.30 6.08
CA ALA A 560 32.84 -2.22 7.04
C ALA A 560 33.45 -2.74 8.35
N LEU A 561 33.05 -3.92 8.82
CA LEU A 561 33.60 -4.56 10.02
C LEU A 561 35.07 -4.95 9.82
N GLU A 562 35.41 -5.54 8.68
CA GLU A 562 36.79 -5.91 8.32
C GLU A 562 37.68 -4.68 8.15
N ALA A 563 37.19 -3.62 7.51
CA ALA A 563 37.88 -2.34 7.40
C ALA A 563 38.09 -1.69 8.78
N ILE A 564 37.06 -1.64 9.63
CA ILE A 564 37.19 -1.08 10.99
C ILE A 564 38.14 -1.93 11.83
N GLY A 565 38.02 -3.25 11.80
CA GLY A 565 38.85 -4.16 12.58
C GLY A 565 40.33 -4.11 12.17
N SER A 566 40.63 -4.08 10.88
CA SER A 566 42.00 -3.92 10.38
C SER A 566 42.63 -2.58 10.77
N LEU A 567 41.88 -1.48 10.68
CA LEU A 567 42.38 -0.14 11.00
C LEU A 567 42.48 0.14 12.50
N SER A 568 41.66 -0.51 13.33
CA SER A 568 41.61 -0.29 14.79
C SER A 568 42.33 -1.39 15.60
N GLY A 569 42.66 -2.52 14.95
CA GLY A 569 43.30 -3.68 15.56
C GLY A 569 42.42 -4.42 16.58
N TYR A 570 41.10 -4.26 16.53
CA TYR A 570 40.15 -4.96 17.40
C TYR A 570 39.77 -6.33 16.81
N ALA A 571 39.53 -7.31 17.69
CA ALA A 571 39.04 -8.62 17.26
C ALA A 571 37.64 -8.51 16.66
N ILE A 572 37.43 -9.19 15.54
CA ILE A 572 36.16 -9.30 14.84
C ILE A 572 35.57 -10.68 15.18
N GLY A 573 34.26 -10.79 15.36
CA GLY A 573 33.62 -12.10 15.51
C GLY A 573 32.15 -12.11 15.17
#